data_AF-X0TTB1-F1
#
_entry.id   AF-X0TTB1-F1
#
_cell.length_a   1.000
_cell.length_b   1.000
_cell.length_c   1.000
_cell.angle_alpha   90.00
_cell.angle_beta   90.00
_cell.angle_gamma   90.00
#
_symmetry.space_group_name_H-M   'P 1'
#
loop_
_entity.id
_entity.type
_entity.pdbx_description
1 polymer ?
#
loop_
_entity_poly.entity_id
_entity_poly.type
_entity_poly.pdbx_seq_one_letter_code
_entity_poly.pdbx_strand_id
1 'polypeptide(L)'
;MLALIVLFTAIPLFPESSYLAMAYQFWMDGDYSKAESLYIKAAMHNAGEYDSRLSLAALYRAQGNYRSAIKQYILLMSKQPAIDQKVIKDLYIPLAESYYYSHRLKEAGGVFQKILEVSPDSPW
;
A
#
# COMPACT_ATOMS: atom_id res chain seq x y z
N MET A 1 -48.35 3.43 -20.92
CA MET A 1 -47.15 4.28 -21.04
C MET A 1 -46.09 3.65 -20.16
N LEU A 2 -45.07 3.05 -20.80
CA LEU A 2 -44.17 2.04 -20.25
C LEU A 2 -43.26 2.58 -19.13
N ALA A 3 -43.23 1.85 -18.01
CA ALA A 3 -42.09 1.79 -17.10
C ALA A 3 -41.00 0.89 -17.69
N LEU A 4 -39.75 1.06 -17.21
CA LEU A 4 -38.50 0.55 -17.77
C LEU A 4 -38.17 1.25 -19.09
N ILE A 5 -37.06 1.96 -19.24
CA ILE A 5 -35.71 1.47 -19.02
C ILE A 5 -34.86 2.67 -18.58
N VAL A 6 -34.66 2.83 -17.27
CA VAL A 6 -33.43 3.47 -16.79
C VAL A 6 -32.34 2.45 -17.08
N LEU A 7 -31.82 2.49 -18.31
CA LEU A 7 -30.63 1.75 -18.71
C LEU A 7 -29.49 2.37 -17.92
N PHE A 8 -29.37 1.88 -16.70
CA PHE A 8 -28.16 1.78 -15.92
C PHE A 8 -27.16 1.02 -16.81
N THR A 9 -26.60 1.71 -17.81
CA THR A 9 -25.25 1.39 -18.21
C THR A 9 -24.44 1.68 -16.96
N ALA A 10 -24.23 0.62 -16.17
CA ALA A 10 -23.31 0.59 -15.07
C ALA A 10 -21.90 0.78 -15.65
N ILE A 11 -21.64 1.98 -16.15
CA ILE A 11 -20.33 2.59 -16.06
C ILE A 11 -20.16 2.67 -14.55
N PRO A 12 -19.28 1.86 -13.92
CA PRO A 12 -19.02 2.08 -12.51
C PRO A 12 -18.48 3.50 -12.44
N LEU A 13 -19.28 4.40 -11.85
CA LEU A 13 -18.97 5.83 -11.81
C LEU A 13 -17.65 6.10 -11.08
N PHE A 14 -17.03 5.09 -10.46
CA PHE A 14 -15.63 5.08 -10.03
C PHE A 14 -15.06 3.64 -10.11
N PRO A 15 -14.42 3.20 -11.21
CA PRO A 15 -13.75 1.89 -11.28
C PRO A 15 -12.51 1.84 -10.36
N GLU A 16 -11.98 2.98 -9.96
CA GLU A 16 -10.72 3.12 -9.23
C GLU A 16 -10.85 2.68 -7.76
N SER A 17 -11.87 3.18 -7.05
CA SER A 17 -12.23 2.69 -5.71
C SER A 17 -12.72 1.23 -5.74
N SER A 18 -13.23 0.79 -6.89
CA SER A 18 -13.61 -0.60 -7.13
C SER A 18 -12.39 -1.53 -7.20
N TYR A 19 -11.29 -1.15 -7.86
CA TYR A 19 -10.10 -2.00 -7.93
C TYR A 19 -9.46 -2.25 -6.56
N LEU A 20 -9.35 -1.23 -5.71
CA LEU A 20 -8.78 -1.38 -4.37
C LEU A 20 -9.66 -2.30 -3.51
N ALA A 21 -10.98 -2.11 -3.52
CA ALA A 21 -11.91 -2.94 -2.76
C ALA A 21 -11.92 -4.40 -3.26
N MET A 22 -11.92 -4.62 -4.57
CA MET A 22 -11.83 -5.97 -5.15
C MET A 22 -10.50 -6.64 -4.83
N ALA A 23 -9.39 -5.89 -4.90
CA ALA A 23 -8.07 -6.42 -4.56
C ALA A 23 -8.02 -6.89 -3.09
N TYR A 24 -8.59 -6.10 -2.18
CA TYR A 24 -8.71 -6.46 -0.78
C TYR A 24 -9.57 -7.71 -0.59
N GLN A 25 -10.69 -7.84 -1.31
CA GLN A 25 -11.50 -9.06 -1.24
C GLN A 25 -10.70 -10.29 -1.68
N PHE A 26 -9.99 -10.22 -2.80
CA PHE A 26 -9.15 -11.33 -3.25
C PHE A 26 -8.01 -11.65 -2.28
N TRP A 27 -7.43 -10.64 -1.61
CA TRP A 27 -6.48 -10.88 -0.51
C TRP A 27 -7.14 -11.72 0.56
N MET A 28 -8.30 -11.30 1.07
CA MET A 28 -9.01 -11.97 2.16
C MET A 28 -9.40 -13.41 1.80
N ASP A 29 -9.68 -13.66 0.52
CA ASP A 29 -9.95 -14.98 -0.04
C ASP A 29 -8.68 -15.82 -0.28
N GLY A 30 -7.49 -15.26 -0.07
CA GLY A 30 -6.19 -15.92 -0.26
C GLY A 30 -5.69 -15.94 -1.70
N ASP A 31 -6.40 -15.34 -2.66
CA ASP A 31 -6.00 -15.22 -4.06
C ASP A 31 -5.06 -14.02 -4.25
N TYR A 32 -3.84 -14.16 -3.72
CA TYR A 32 -2.87 -13.07 -3.72
C TYR A 32 -2.44 -12.63 -5.12
N SER A 33 -2.49 -13.52 -6.11
CA SER A 33 -2.14 -13.17 -7.50
C SER A 33 -3.17 -12.22 -8.12
N LYS A 34 -4.48 -12.46 -7.92
CA LYS A 34 -5.51 -11.52 -8.37
C LYS A 34 -5.48 -10.22 -7.58
N ALA A 35 -5.28 -10.31 -6.26
CA ALA A 35 -5.13 -9.14 -5.40
C ALA A 35 -3.99 -8.24 -5.88
N GLU A 36 -2.81 -8.81 -6.13
CA GLU A 36 -1.65 -8.08 -6.66
C GLU A 36 -1.97 -7.38 -7.98
N SER A 37 -2.56 -8.09 -8.95
CA SER A 37 -2.91 -7.51 -10.26
C SER A 37 -3.84 -6.30 -10.13
N LEU A 38 -4.84 -6.39 -9.24
CA LEU A 38 -5.80 -5.32 -9.03
C LEU A 38 -5.21 -4.14 -8.25
N TYR A 39 -4.36 -4.40 -7.24
CA TYR A 39 -3.66 -3.30 -6.58
C TYR A 39 -2.66 -2.59 -7.53
N ILE A 40 -1.99 -3.32 -8.44
CA ILE A 40 -1.14 -2.70 -9.46
C ILE A 40 -1.97 -1.77 -10.34
N LYS A 41 -3.13 -2.23 -10.82
CA LYS A 41 -4.05 -1.38 -11.59
C LYS A 41 -4.46 -0.15 -10.79
N ALA A 42 -4.91 -0.33 -9.55
CA ALA A 42 -5.31 0.79 -8.69
C ALA A 42 -4.16 1.78 -8.44
N ALA A 43 -2.91 1.30 -8.30
CA ALA A 43 -1.73 2.13 -8.11
C ALA A 43 -1.32 2.95 -9.35
N MET A 44 -1.85 2.65 -10.54
CA MET A 44 -1.62 3.45 -11.75
C MET A 44 -2.50 4.71 -11.82
N HIS A 45 -3.48 4.85 -10.92
CA HIS A 45 -4.40 5.98 -10.87
C HIS A 45 -4.09 6.90 -9.69
N ASN A 46 -4.06 8.22 -9.91
CA ASN A 46 -3.71 9.20 -8.86
C ASN A 46 -4.65 9.13 -7.66
N ALA A 47 -5.96 8.95 -7.89
CA ALA A 47 -6.92 8.72 -6.83
C ALA A 47 -6.80 7.27 -6.33
N GLY A 48 -6.07 7.07 -5.24
CA GLY A 48 -5.88 5.75 -4.63
C GLY A 48 -4.47 5.16 -4.81
N GLU A 49 -3.54 5.87 -5.47
CA GLU A 49 -2.16 5.39 -5.60
C GLU A 49 -1.52 5.08 -4.24
N TYR A 50 -1.70 5.98 -3.26
CA TYR A 50 -1.09 5.84 -1.94
C TYR A 50 -1.53 4.55 -1.24
N ASP A 51 -2.84 4.36 -1.09
CA ASP A 51 -3.42 3.19 -0.41
C ASP A 51 -3.15 1.89 -1.17
N SER A 52 -3.17 1.94 -2.50
CA SER A 52 -2.89 0.77 -3.35
C SER A 52 -1.43 0.32 -3.24
N ARG A 53 -0.48 1.26 -3.18
CA ARG A 53 0.94 0.95 -2.97
C ARG A 53 1.22 0.44 -1.57
N LEU A 54 0.59 1.00 -0.53
CA LEU A 54 0.68 0.45 0.83
C LEU A 54 0.16 -0.99 0.87
N SER A 55 -0.97 -1.24 0.22
CA SER A 55 -1.56 -2.58 0.14
C SER A 55 -0.67 -3.55 -0.63
N LEU A 56 -0.07 -3.15 -1.77
CA LEU A 56 0.92 -3.96 -2.47
C LEU A 56 2.12 -4.29 -1.58
N ALA A 57 2.64 -3.30 -0.86
CA ALA A 57 3.77 -3.49 0.02
C ALA A 57 3.44 -4.51 1.11
N ALA A 58 2.28 -4.38 1.74
CA ALA A 58 1.79 -5.31 2.75
C ALA A 58 1.58 -6.72 2.19
N LEU A 59 1.01 -6.85 0.98
CA LEU A 59 0.82 -8.14 0.29
C LEU A 59 2.16 -8.83 0.05
N TYR A 60 3.15 -8.09 -0.47
CA TYR A 60 4.50 -8.62 -0.67
C TYR A 60 5.17 -9.02 0.64
N ARG A 61 4.98 -8.26 1.73
CA ARG A 61 5.49 -8.66 3.06
C ARG A 61 4.85 -9.96 3.55
N ALA A 62 3.53 -10.12 3.38
CA ALA A 62 2.82 -11.33 3.78
C ALA A 62 3.33 -12.58 3.03
N GLN A 63 3.83 -12.40 1.81
CA GLN A 63 4.46 -13.45 0.99
C GLN A 63 5.97 -13.64 1.28
N GLY A 64 6.56 -12.87 2.20
CA GLY A 64 8.01 -12.87 2.42
C GLY A 64 8.83 -12.20 1.31
N ASN A 65 8.17 -11.57 0.32
CA ASN A 65 8.82 -10.84 -0.76
C ASN A 65 9.18 -9.40 -0.33
N TYR A 66 10.04 -9.29 0.68
CA TYR A 66 10.45 -8.01 1.25
C TYR A 66 11.10 -7.07 0.22
N ARG A 67 11.78 -7.63 -0.79
CA ARG A 67 12.40 -6.83 -1.86
C ARG A 67 11.36 -6.08 -2.68
N SER A 68 10.24 -6.70 -3.03
CA SER A 68 9.14 -6.01 -3.72
C SER A 68 8.41 -5.04 -2.81
N ALA A 69 8.23 -5.37 -1.53
CA ALA A 69 7.63 -4.46 -0.55
C ALA A 69 8.44 -3.15 -0.42
N ILE A 70 9.77 -3.26 -0.27
CA ILE A 70 10.68 -2.11 -0.21
C ILE A 70 10.50 -1.20 -1.42
N LYS A 71 10.38 -1.75 -2.64
CA LYS A 71 10.18 -0.93 -3.85
C LYS A 71 8.93 -0.06 -3.74
N GLN A 72 7.81 -0.62 -3.25
CA GLN A 72 6.56 0.14 -3.11
C GLN A 72 6.67 1.22 -2.03
N TYR A 73 7.27 0.90 -0.88
CA TYR A 73 7.50 1.89 0.17
C TYR A 73 8.43 3.02 -0.27
N ILE A 74 9.51 2.73 -1.03
CA ILE A 74 10.40 3.78 -1.56
C ILE A 74 9.63 4.74 -2.48
N LEU A 75 8.75 4.23 -3.34
CA LEU A 75 7.93 5.06 -4.23
C LEU A 75 6.99 6.00 -3.46
N LEU A 76 6.49 5.55 -2.30
CA LEU A 76 5.70 6.40 -1.41
C LEU A 76 6.57 7.42 -0.66
N MET A 77 7.70 6.98 -0.11
CA MET A 77 8.62 7.83 0.64
C MET A 77 9.24 8.92 -0.24
N SER A 78 9.48 8.66 -1.53
CA SER A 78 10.01 9.66 -2.47
C SER A 78 9.07 10.83 -2.72
N LYS A 79 7.78 10.70 -2.39
CA LYS A 79 6.81 11.80 -2.42
C LYS A 79 6.92 12.74 -1.22
N GLN A 80 7.90 12.52 -0.35
CA GLN A 80 8.19 13.32 0.85
C GLN A 80 6.93 13.59 1.70
N PRO A 81 6.20 12.55 2.12
CA PRO A 81 5.08 12.74 3.02
C PRO A 81 5.57 13.39 4.32
N ALA A 82 4.74 14.26 4.90
CA ALA A 82 4.97 14.74 6.26
C ALA A 82 5.08 13.51 7.19
N ILE A 83 6.10 13.50 8.04
CA ILE A 83 6.31 12.40 8.97
C ILE A 83 5.41 12.67 10.18
N ASP A 84 4.26 12.03 10.19
CA ASP A 84 3.35 11.97 11.32
C ASP A 84 3.23 10.53 11.84
N GLN A 85 2.47 10.34 12.93
CA GLN A 85 2.30 9.03 13.54
C GLN A 85 1.70 7.99 12.58
N LYS A 86 0.80 8.41 11.68
CA LYS A 86 0.17 7.52 10.70
C LYS A 86 1.18 7.07 9.65
N VAL A 87 1.96 8.00 9.10
CA VAL A 87 3.01 7.73 8.11
C VAL A 87 4.14 6.90 8.73
N ILE A 88 4.48 7.13 10.00
CA ILE A 88 5.44 6.29 10.72
C ILE A 88 4.95 4.83 10.74
N LYS A 89 3.71 4.62 11.19
CA LYS A 89 3.11 3.29 11.33
C LYS A 89 2.89 2.57 10.00
N ASP A 90 2.36 3.27 9.00
CA ASP A 90 1.90 2.65 7.76
C ASP A 90 3.06 2.48 6.74
N LEU A 91 4.08 3.34 6.79
CA LEU A 91 5.15 3.41 5.80
C LEU A 91 6.53 3.16 6.38
N TYR A 92 6.97 3.94 7.38
CA TYR A 92 8.37 3.90 7.83
C TYR A 92 8.72 2.64 8.62
N ILE A 93 7.90 2.24 9.59
CA ILE A 93 8.12 1.00 10.36
C ILE A 93 8.12 -0.21 9.42
N PRO A 94 7.09 -0.43 8.57
CA PRO A 94 7.09 -1.57 7.67
C PRO A 94 8.24 -1.57 6.65
N LEU A 95 8.71 -0.40 6.23
CA LEU A 95 9.90 -0.27 5.38
C LEU A 95 11.17 -0.71 6.13
N ALA A 96 11.36 -0.22 7.35
CA ALA A 96 12.51 -0.59 8.18
C ALA A 96 12.52 -2.10 8.48
N GLU A 97 11.36 -2.68 8.82
CA GLU A 97 11.18 -4.12 9.00
C GLU A 97 11.47 -4.88 7.71
N SER A 98 10.99 -4.40 6.55
CA SER A 98 11.26 -5.06 5.27
C SER A 98 12.75 -5.04 4.93
N TYR A 99 13.47 -3.96 5.24
CA TYR A 99 14.93 -3.93 5.17
C TYR A 99 15.57 -4.95 6.11
N TYR A 100 15.11 -5.01 7.37
CA TYR A 100 15.61 -5.97 8.36
C TYR A 100 15.46 -7.42 7.89
N TYR A 101 14.24 -7.83 7.51
CA TYR A 101 13.96 -9.19 7.05
C TYR A 101 14.60 -9.54 5.70
N SER A 102 15.06 -8.55 4.93
CA SER A 102 15.88 -8.77 3.73
C SER A 102 17.39 -8.69 3.98
N HIS A 103 17.81 -8.71 5.25
CA HIS A 103 19.21 -8.62 5.70
C HIS A 103 19.92 -7.31 5.33
N ARG A 104 19.16 -6.25 5.07
CA ARG A 104 19.64 -4.90 4.75
C ARG A 104 19.69 -4.04 6.02
N LEU A 105 20.50 -4.46 6.98
CA LEU A 105 20.50 -3.92 8.34
C LEU A 105 20.91 -2.45 8.42
N LYS A 106 21.81 -2.01 7.54
CA LYS A 106 22.26 -0.61 7.49
C LYS A 106 21.10 0.32 7.10
N GLU A 107 20.33 -0.06 6.08
CA GLU A 107 19.17 0.69 5.62
C GLU A 107 18.05 0.66 6.66
N ALA A 108 17.80 -0.48 7.30
CA ALA A 108 16.84 -0.59 8.41
C ALA A 108 17.18 0.40 9.54
N GLY A 109 18.44 0.39 10.00
CA GLY A 109 18.92 1.30 11.05
C GLY A 109 18.77 2.78 10.67
N GLY A 110 19.07 3.14 9.41
CA GLY A 110 18.89 4.50 8.93
C GLY A 110 17.42 4.97 8.94
N VAL A 111 16.48 4.08 8.61
CA VAL A 111 15.04 4.41 8.68
C VAL A 111 14.59 4.55 10.13
N PHE A 112 15.00 3.65 11.03
CA PHE A 112 14.66 3.75 12.46
C PHE A 112 15.23 5.01 13.12
N GLN A 113 16.48 5.36 12.82
CA GLN A 113 17.11 6.59 13.30
C GLN A 113 16.26 7.82 12.95
N LYS A 114 15.79 7.89 11.69
CA LYS A 114 14.95 9.00 11.22
C LYS A 114 13.60 9.07 11.94
N ILE A 115 13.00 7.93 12.30
CA ILE A 115 11.76 7.91 13.10
C ILE A 115 12.03 8.52 14.48
N LEU A 116 13.10 8.10 15.16
CA LEU A 116 13.46 8.57 16.51
C LEU A 116 13.82 10.06 16.55
N GLU A 117 14.39 10.60 15.48
CA GLU A 117 14.67 12.04 15.38
C GLU A 117 13.39 12.90 15.36
N VAL A 118 12.30 12.38 14.76
CA VAL A 118 11.03 13.10 14.60
C VAL A 118 10.04 12.76 15.73
N SER A 119 10.16 11.56 16.30
CA SER A 119 9.32 11.08 17.40
C SER A 119 10.20 10.35 18.43
N PRO A 120 10.92 11.08 19.30
CA PRO A 120 11.86 10.51 20.26
C PRO A 120 11.19 9.59 21.28
N ASP A 121 9.91 9.85 21.55
CA ASP A 121 9.09 9.09 22.49
C ASP A 121 8.29 7.97 21.82
N SER A 122 8.48 7.72 20.51
CA SER A 122 7.77 6.63 19.84
C SER A 122 8.20 5.32 20.49
N PRO A 123 7.31 4.62 21.23
CA PRO A 123 7.67 3.34 21.79
C PRO A 123 7.95 2.37 20.65
N TRP A 124 7.11 2.45 19.59
CA TRP A 124 7.23 1.95 18.22
C TRP A 124 6.24 2.77 17.39
#